data_AF-A0A6A6WIB5-F1
#
_entry.id   AF-A0A6A6WIB5-F1
#
_cell.length_a   1.000
_cell.length_b   1.000
_cell.length_c   1.000
_cell.angle_alpha   90.00
_cell.angle_beta   90.00
_cell.angle_gamma   90.00
#
_symmetry.space_group_name_H-M   'P 1'
#
loop_
_entity.id
_entity.type
_entity.pdbx_description
1 polymer ?
#
loop_
_entity_poly.entity_id
_entity_poly.type
_entity_poly.pdbx_seq_one_letter_code
_entity_poly.pdbx_strand_id
1 'polypeptide(L)'
;MSAESQPITHARFAAALESLSLGSLHAKAAELRNNIEHLEISNSELSLFYAETSDPDFSEAIADNEQTIRRKREQIAMLKIEVERRGMPWVEDEQKMEKKDSKNGNQNRSIDNDHSGQGVYL
;
A
#
# COMPACT_ATOMS: atom_id res chain seq x y z
N MET A 1 7.77 -25.23 17.19
CA MET A 1 8.95 -24.39 17.48
C MET A 1 8.48 -23.09 18.13
N SER A 2 9.12 -22.71 19.24
CA SER A 2 9.13 -21.41 19.96
C SER A 2 7.84 -20.57 20.02
N ALA A 3 7.08 -20.73 21.11
CA ALA A 3 5.84 -20.02 21.41
C ALA A 3 6.03 -18.92 22.49
N GLU A 4 7.01 -18.03 22.35
CA GLU A 4 7.23 -16.94 23.33
C GLU A 4 7.54 -15.58 22.66
N SER A 5 6.77 -15.25 21.62
CA SER A 5 6.58 -13.88 21.18
C SER A 5 5.18 -13.47 21.64
N GLN A 6 5.02 -13.10 22.92
CA GLN A 6 3.75 -12.53 23.36
C GLN A 6 3.39 -11.35 22.44
N PRO A 7 2.20 -11.35 21.82
CA PRO A 7 1.80 -10.26 20.95
C PRO A 7 1.89 -8.95 21.73
N ILE A 8 2.67 -7.99 21.22
CA ILE A 8 2.69 -6.64 21.80
C ILE A 8 1.27 -6.08 21.75
N THR A 9 0.74 -5.68 22.90
CA THR A 9 -0.60 -5.09 22.95
C THR A 9 -0.60 -3.76 22.19
N HIS A 10 -1.74 -3.39 21.60
CA HIS A 10 -1.85 -2.09 20.90
C HIS A 10 -1.51 -0.91 21.80
N ALA A 11 -1.87 -0.98 23.09
CA ALA A 11 -1.53 0.04 24.07
C ALA A 11 -0.01 0.21 24.25
N ARG A 12 0.73 -0.90 24.35
CA ARG A 12 2.19 -0.87 24.46
C ARG A 12 2.87 -0.43 23.17
N PHE A 13 2.30 -0.80 22.02
CA PHE A 13 2.76 -0.32 20.72
C PHE A 13 2.60 1.19 20.61
N ALA A 14 1.41 1.73 20.91
CA ALA A 14 1.12 3.17 20.86
C ALA A 14 2.07 3.99 21.76
N ALA A 15 2.27 3.56 23.01
CA ALA A 15 3.18 4.24 23.94
C ALA A 15 4.63 4.29 23.42
N ALA A 16 5.08 3.27 22.70
CA ALA A 16 6.42 3.26 22.12
C ALA A 16 6.56 4.25 20.95
N LEU A 17 5.49 4.54 20.21
CA LEU A 17 5.53 5.41 19.03
C LEU A 17 5.98 6.84 19.37
N GLU A 18 5.56 7.36 20.53
CA GLU A 18 5.90 8.72 20.99
C GLU A 18 7.42 8.97 21.06
N SER A 19 8.20 7.92 21.35
CA SER A 19 9.66 8.00 21.46
C SER A 19 10.42 7.85 20.14
N LEU A 20 9.74 7.42 19.06
CA LEU A 20 10.36 7.15 17.77
C LEU A 20 10.52 8.43 16.93
N SER A 21 11.53 8.46 16.06
CA SER A 21 11.67 9.50 15.05
C SER A 21 10.63 9.35 13.92
N LEU A 22 10.33 10.44 13.20
CA LEU A 22 9.42 10.39 12.06
C LEU A 22 9.87 9.39 10.98
N GLY A 23 11.17 9.37 10.67
CA GLY A 23 11.75 8.40 9.74
C GLY A 23 11.56 6.96 10.20
N SER A 24 11.69 6.68 11.50
CA SER A 24 11.43 5.37 12.08
C SER A 24 9.96 4.96 11.97
N LEU A 25 9.02 5.90 12.14
CA LEU A 25 7.58 5.63 11.98
C LEU A 25 7.25 5.21 10.53
N HIS A 26 7.77 5.94 9.54
CA HIS A 26 7.56 5.59 8.13
C HIS A 26 8.26 4.29 7.74
N ALA A 27 9.49 4.06 8.21
CA ALA A 27 10.20 2.81 7.99
C ALA A 27 9.42 1.62 8.56
N LYS A 28 8.84 1.76 9.77
CA LYS A 28 8.01 0.70 10.36
C LYS A 28 6.74 0.47 9.55
N ALA A 29 6.12 1.52 9.05
CA ALA A 29 4.95 1.39 8.20
C ALA A 29 5.27 0.67 6.88
N ALA A 30 6.43 0.95 6.26
CA ALA A 30 6.88 0.25 5.06
C ALA A 30 7.16 -1.25 5.31
N GLU A 31 7.81 -1.58 6.43
CA GLU A 31 8.03 -2.97 6.87
C GLU A 31 6.69 -3.71 7.05
N LEU A 32 5.73 -3.10 7.74
CA LEU A 32 4.40 -3.70 7.97
C LEU A 32 3.64 -3.94 6.66
N ARG A 33 3.79 -3.06 5.66
CA ARG A 33 3.16 -3.24 4.34
C ARG A 33 3.75 -4.39 3.55
N ASN A 34 5.09 -4.48 3.47
CA ASN A 34 5.77 -5.64 2.85
C ASN A 34 5.29 -6.94 3.49
N ASN A 35 5.22 -6.94 4.81
CA ASN A 35 4.75 -8.08 5.58
C ASN A 35 3.27 -8.43 5.33
N ILE A 36 2.41 -7.46 4.99
CA ILE A 36 1.01 -7.71 4.60
C ILE A 36 0.99 -8.29 3.19
N GLU A 37 1.72 -7.69 2.25
CA GLU A 37 1.79 -8.14 0.85
C GLU A 37 2.21 -9.61 0.76
N HIS A 38 3.27 -10.00 1.48
CA HIS A 38 3.70 -11.39 1.53
C HIS A 38 2.64 -12.34 2.11
N LEU A 39 1.88 -11.91 3.11
CA LEU A 39 0.80 -12.72 3.68
C LEU A 39 -0.38 -12.85 2.72
N GLU A 40 -0.71 -11.79 1.97
CA GLU A 40 -1.78 -11.81 0.96
C GLU A 40 -1.43 -12.73 -0.22
N ILE A 41 -0.17 -12.71 -0.66
CA ILE A 41 0.35 -13.65 -1.67
C ILE A 41 0.26 -15.07 -1.13
N SER A 42 0.76 -15.32 0.09
CA SER A 42 0.71 -16.65 0.72
C SER A 42 -0.73 -17.16 0.86
N ASN A 43 -1.68 -16.31 1.27
CA ASN A 43 -3.09 -16.70 1.35
C ASN A 43 -3.69 -17.06 -0.01
N SER A 44 -3.28 -16.34 -1.07
CA SER A 44 -3.70 -16.65 -2.43
C SER A 44 -3.19 -18.02 -2.88
N GLU A 45 -1.94 -18.36 -2.57
CA GLU A 45 -1.35 -19.67 -2.85
C GLU A 45 -2.03 -20.78 -2.04
N LEU A 46 -2.22 -20.58 -0.73
CA LEU A 46 -2.93 -21.53 0.15
C LEU A 46 -4.36 -21.79 -0.32
N SER A 47 -5.04 -20.77 -0.85
CA SER A 47 -6.40 -20.91 -1.38
C SER A 47 -6.43 -21.83 -2.61
N LEU A 48 -5.39 -21.81 -3.44
CA LEU A 48 -5.25 -22.73 -4.58
C LEU A 48 -5.07 -24.17 -4.08
N PHE A 49 -4.17 -24.39 -3.11
CA PHE A 49 -3.96 -25.72 -2.54
C PHE A 49 -5.20 -26.24 -1.82
N TYR A 50 -5.93 -25.37 -1.10
CA TYR A 50 -7.20 -25.74 -0.47
C TYR A 50 -8.25 -26.16 -1.51
N ALA A 51 -8.34 -25.48 -2.64
CA ALA A 51 -9.28 -25.85 -3.70
C ALA A 51 -8.98 -27.23 -4.30
N GLU A 52 -7.72 -27.64 -4.34
CA GLU A 52 -7.29 -28.95 -4.87
C GLU A 52 -7.44 -30.09 -3.83
N THR A 53 -7.14 -29.82 -2.57
CA THR A 53 -7.00 -30.84 -1.52
C THR A 53 -8.18 -30.90 -0.55
N SER A 54 -8.92 -29.79 -0.42
CA SER A 54 -9.90 -29.55 0.65
C SER A 54 -9.34 -29.78 2.07
N ASP A 55 -8.03 -29.66 2.24
CA ASP A 55 -7.36 -29.87 3.53
C ASP A 55 -7.66 -28.70 4.50
N PRO A 56 -8.31 -28.96 5.65
CA PRO A 56 -8.63 -27.94 6.64
C PRO A 56 -7.43 -27.14 7.13
N ASP A 57 -6.22 -27.73 7.14
CA ASP A 57 -5.01 -27.06 7.63
C ASP A 57 -4.69 -25.80 6.80
N PHE A 58 -4.95 -25.82 5.49
CA PHE A 58 -4.78 -24.63 4.65
C PHE A 58 -5.80 -23.54 4.98
N SER A 59 -7.04 -23.92 5.28
CA SER A 59 -8.08 -22.95 5.66
C SER A 59 -7.80 -22.30 7.02
N GLU A 60 -7.27 -23.06 7.98
CA GLU A 60 -6.84 -22.55 9.29
C GLU A 60 -5.66 -21.59 9.13
N ALA A 61 -4.64 -21.98 8.34
CA ALA A 61 -3.49 -21.12 8.06
C ALA A 61 -3.90 -19.79 7.40
N ILE A 62 -4.86 -19.80 6.47
CA ILE A 62 -5.41 -18.58 5.86
C ILE A 62 -6.07 -17.69 6.93
N ALA A 63 -6.90 -18.28 7.82
CA ALA A 63 -7.59 -17.53 8.86
C ALA A 63 -6.61 -16.87 9.86
N ASP A 64 -5.55 -17.59 10.25
CA ASP A 64 -4.50 -17.06 11.13
C ASP A 64 -3.70 -15.93 10.48
N ASN A 65 -3.37 -16.08 9.19
CA ASN A 65 -2.74 -15.05 8.41
C ASN A 65 -3.63 -13.80 8.28
N GLU A 66 -4.93 -13.97 8.06
CA GLU A 66 -5.89 -12.86 8.05
C GLU A 66 -5.93 -12.10 9.37
N GLN A 67 -5.92 -12.82 10.50
CA GLN A 67 -5.87 -12.19 11.83
C GLN A 67 -4.57 -11.38 12.00
N THR A 68 -3.46 -11.91 11.50
CA THR A 68 -2.16 -11.22 11.49
C THR A 68 -2.18 -9.97 10.61
N ILE A 69 -2.77 -10.05 9.42
CA ILE A 69 -2.95 -8.91 8.51
C ILE A 69 -3.77 -7.81 9.19
N ARG A 70 -4.88 -8.16 9.85
CA ARG A 70 -5.73 -7.19 10.58
C ARG A 70 -4.92 -6.42 11.63
N ARG A 71 -4.17 -7.12 12.49
CA ARG A 71 -3.32 -6.48 13.50
C ARG A 71 -2.26 -5.56 12.89
N LYS A 72 -1.61 -5.98 11.80
CA LYS A 72 -0.61 -5.14 11.11
C LYS A 72 -1.26 -3.88 10.50
N ARG A 73 -2.47 -3.98 9.96
CA ARG A 73 -3.25 -2.83 9.48
C ARG A 73 -3.60 -1.85 10.61
N GLU A 74 -4.00 -2.37 11.76
CA GLU A 74 -4.27 -1.55 12.96
C GLU A 74 -3.00 -0.84 13.45
N GLN A 75 -1.85 -1.51 13.41
CA GLN A 75 -0.54 -0.90 13.69
C GLN A 75 -0.20 0.22 12.70
N ILE A 76 -0.44 0.04 11.41
CA ILE A 76 -0.27 1.11 10.40
C ILE A 76 -1.19 2.29 10.71
N ALA A 77 -2.44 2.05 11.10
CA ALA A 77 -3.38 3.11 11.48
C ALA A 77 -2.88 3.91 12.69
N MET A 78 -2.33 3.24 13.71
CA MET A 78 -1.71 3.92 14.87
C MET A 78 -0.49 4.75 14.47
N LEU A 79 0.36 4.24 13.56
CA LEU A 79 1.49 5.00 13.02
C LEU A 79 1.03 6.26 12.29
N LYS A 80 -0.04 6.16 11.49
CA LYS A 80 -0.64 7.29 10.79
C LYS A 80 -1.11 8.37 11.77
N ILE A 81 -1.89 7.98 12.78
CA ILE A 81 -2.39 8.89 13.82
C ILE A 81 -1.23 9.63 14.50
N GLU A 82 -0.15 8.92 14.83
CA GLU A 82 1.00 9.54 15.50
C GLU A 82 1.75 10.52 14.58
N VAL A 83 1.90 10.20 13.28
CA VAL A 83 2.51 11.12 12.30
C VAL A 83 1.67 12.40 12.16
N GLU A 84 0.36 12.25 12.01
CA GLU A 84 -0.58 13.38 11.88
C GLU A 84 -0.65 14.21 13.17
N ARG A 85 -0.57 13.57 14.35
CA ARG A 85 -0.50 14.27 15.65
C ARG A 85 0.73 15.17 15.77
N ARG A 86 1.83 14.84 15.07
CA ARG A 86 3.05 15.67 14.99
C ARG A 86 2.96 16.78 13.94
N GLY A 87 1.81 16.93 13.27
CA GLY A 87 1.59 17.93 12.23
C GLY A 87 2.25 17.58 10.90
N MET A 88 2.69 16.33 10.72
CA MET A 88 3.35 15.88 9.50
C MET A 88 2.34 15.11 8.62
N PRO A 89 2.40 15.29 7.29
CA PRO A 89 1.54 14.56 6.37
C PRO A 89 1.93 13.08 6.31
N TRP A 90 0.92 12.24 6.08
CA TRP A 90 1.15 10.83 5.82
C TRP A 90 1.50 10.61 4.34
N VAL A 91 2.68 10.05 4.06
CA VAL A 91 3.25 9.87 2.70
C VAL A 91 2.29 9.26 1.67
N GLU A 92 1.35 8.41 2.05
CA GLU A 92 0.39 7.83 1.10
C GLU A 92 -0.67 8.82 0.64
N ASP A 93 -1.01 9.78 1.49
CA ASP A 93 -1.97 10.82 1.15
C ASP A 93 -1.31 11.87 0.24
N GLU A 94 -0.01 12.15 0.44
CA GLU A 94 0.79 12.98 -0.48
C GLU A 94 0.88 12.38 -1.89
N GLN A 95 1.21 11.09 -2.00
CA GLN A 95 1.29 10.40 -3.29
C GLN A 95 -0.05 10.34 -4.04
N LYS A 96 -1.18 10.35 -3.30
CA LYS A 96 -2.53 10.42 -3.89
C LYS A 96 -2.88 11.83 -4.37
N MET A 97 -2.34 12.88 -3.74
CA MET A 97 -2.54 14.26 -4.16
C MET A 97 -1.75 14.57 -5.44
N GLU A 98 -0.46 14.21 -5.52
CA GLU A 98 0.36 14.47 -6.71
C GLU A 98 -0.14 13.78 -7.98
N LYS A 99 -0.74 12.59 -7.87
CA LYS A 99 -1.27 11.84 -9.02
C LYS A 99 -2.54 12.45 -9.63
N LYS A 100 -3.25 13.34 -8.93
CA LYS A 100 -4.48 13.97 -9.43
C LYS A 100 -4.21 15.17 -10.35
N ASP A 101 -3.08 15.85 -10.19
CA ASP A 101 -2.80 17.09 -10.92
C ASP A 101 -2.11 16.87 -12.29
N SER A 102 -1.74 15.63 -12.62
CA SER A 102 -1.02 15.31 -13.87
C SER A 102 -1.90 14.95 -15.08
N LYS A 103 -3.22 15.16 -15.04
CA LYS A 103 -4.15 14.91 -16.17
C LYS A 103 -4.86 16.16 -16.67
N ASN A 104 -4.14 17.24 -16.99
CA ASN A 104 -4.70 18.27 -17.88
C ASN A 104 -3.59 18.95 -18.66
N GLY A 105 -3.31 18.48 -19.87
CA GLY A 105 -2.23 19.01 -20.68
C GLY A 105 -2.19 18.45 -22.10
N ASN A 106 -3.04 19.03 -22.95
CA ASN A 106 -2.71 19.37 -24.34
C ASN A 106 -2.54 18.24 -25.37
N GLN A 107 -3.59 17.97 -26.16
CA GLN A 107 -3.45 17.68 -27.60
C GLN A 107 -4.66 18.18 -28.39
N ASN A 108 -4.65 19.44 -28.80
CA ASN A 108 -5.30 19.79 -30.07
C ASN A 108 -4.52 20.94 -30.74
N ARG A 109 -3.46 20.58 -31.46
CA ARG A 109 -2.81 21.48 -32.41
C ARG A 109 -3.39 21.13 -33.77
N SER A 110 -4.50 21.76 -34.13
CA SER A 110 -5.01 21.74 -35.49
C SER A 110 -3.92 22.28 -36.42
N ILE A 111 -3.49 21.44 -37.35
CA ILE A 111 -2.53 21.79 -38.38
C ILE A 111 -3.33 22.48 -39.48
N ASP A 112 -3.28 23.82 -39.49
CA ASP A 112 -3.70 24.60 -40.65
C ASP A 112 -2.64 24.42 -41.73
N ASN A 113 -2.97 23.63 -42.76
CA ASN A 113 -2.11 23.44 -43.91
C ASN A 113 -2.63 24.33 -45.06
N ASP A 114 -2.16 25.57 -45.07
CA ASP A 114 -2.13 26.44 -46.24
C ASP A 114 -1.00 25.97 -47.16
N HIS A 115 -1.31 25.47 -48.35
CA HIS A 115 -0.41 25.47 -49.50
C HIS A 115 -1.20 25.66 -50.79
N SER A 116 -1.29 26.92 -51.22
CA SER A 116 -1.53 27.36 -52.58
C SER A 116 -0.57 26.71 -53.59
N GLY A 117 -1.07 26.28 -54.75
CA GLY A 117 -0.23 25.82 -55.86
C GLY A 117 -0.97 25.83 -57.20
N GLN A 118 -1.01 27.00 -57.83
CA GLN A 118 -1.29 27.16 -59.27
C GLN A 118 -0.16 26.53 -60.09
N GLY A 119 -0.45 25.91 -61.23
CA GLY A 119 0.61 25.46 -62.16
C GLY A 119 0.13 24.55 -63.29
N VAL A 120 0.11 25.11 -64.49
CA VAL A 120 -0.32 24.56 -65.79
C VAL A 120 0.88 23.89 -66.52
N TYR A 121 0.60 23.14 -67.60
CA TYR A 121 1.49 22.54 -68.62
C TYR A 121 2.09 21.16 -68.24
N LEU A 122 2.05 20.10 -69.05
CA LEU A 122 1.95 19.92 -70.52
C LEU A 122 0.90 18.85 -70.90
#